data_AF-A0A8H5UH99-F1
#
_entry.id   AF-A0A8H5UH99-F1
#
_cell.length_a   1.000
_cell.length_b   1.000
_cell.length_c   1.000
_cell.angle_alpha   90.00
_cell.angle_beta   90.00
_cell.angle_gamma   90.00
#
_symmetry.space_group_name_H-M   'P 1'
#
loop_
_entity.id
_entity.type
_entity.pdbx_description
1 polymer ?
#
loop_
_entity_poly.entity_id
_entity_poly.type
_entity_poly.pdbx_seq_one_letter_code
_entity_poly.pdbx_strand_id
1 'polypeptide(L)'
;MLMASGAKLFYYAIRKFNTYAVPVKRVDISAKEALKNATKRTQTDCKDYREIAEAVRSWFHNHEELITININNTDMSPVVIHLRTETKPLERRSPLSPATAKALLDAGYTVRVEESPDRIYKIDEFRDVGAEIVPAGSWVNAPKEDIILGLKEIEANGKPLPHTYIHFAHVHKKQSGWATELSRFANADGLLYDLEFLTDEDGRRVAAFGYWAGYAGTALALLSWAHQLLNPGVPQGSVPVVDSASTLTELVKGKVDAARSANHGTLLRLIVIGALGRCGKGAIAAAEAIGVSDILKWDIAETSKGSNKILPFTTFEALSAPDRRLRVICDVSCDPNSENNPIAVYSSYSSFENPTVPASEHIDGPELRIIAIDHLPTMVARESSDEYSSLLLPSLLTLDRRDTEGVWQRAERIFRDRVAELP
;
A
#
# COMPACT_ATOMS: atom_id res chain seq x y z
N MET A 1 44.15 39.10 -4.37
CA MET A 1 43.32 39.39 -5.58
C MET A 1 43.18 38.18 -6.53
N LEU A 2 44.03 37.13 -6.48
CA LEU A 2 43.91 35.93 -7.33
C LEU A 2 42.89 34.85 -6.88
N MET A 3 42.59 34.74 -5.58
CA MET A 3 41.67 33.72 -5.04
C MET A 3 40.19 33.95 -5.47
N ALA A 4 39.78 35.21 -5.66
CA ALA A 4 38.42 35.56 -6.06
C ALA A 4 38.13 35.29 -7.56
N SER A 5 39.18 35.08 -8.36
CA SER A 5 39.10 34.91 -9.81
C SER A 5 38.88 33.45 -10.21
N GLY A 6 39.42 32.49 -9.45
CA GLY A 6 39.23 31.05 -9.69
C GLY A 6 37.80 30.57 -9.40
N ALA A 7 37.15 31.14 -8.38
CA ALA A 7 35.76 30.85 -8.06
C ALA A 7 34.79 31.30 -9.19
N LYS A 8 35.09 32.41 -9.87
CA LYS A 8 34.30 32.88 -11.03
C LYS A 8 34.46 31.97 -12.25
N LEU A 9 35.63 31.39 -12.48
CA LEU A 9 35.85 30.43 -13.57
C LEU A 9 35.12 29.10 -13.30
N PHE A 10 35.17 28.61 -12.06
CA PHE A 10 34.43 27.44 -11.61
C PHE A 10 32.91 27.65 -11.74
N TYR A 11 32.43 28.84 -11.37
CA TYR A 11 31.01 29.20 -11.51
C TYR A 11 30.59 29.36 -12.98
N TYR A 12 31.46 29.90 -13.84
CA TYR A 12 31.20 30.04 -15.28
C TYR A 12 31.14 28.67 -15.99
N ALA A 13 32.03 27.74 -15.63
CA ALA A 13 32.02 26.37 -16.15
C ALA A 13 30.75 25.61 -15.72
N ILE A 14 30.33 25.73 -14.45
CA ILE A 14 29.08 25.15 -13.96
C ILE A 14 27.86 25.78 -14.64
N ARG A 15 27.85 27.10 -14.87
CA ARG A 15 26.74 27.79 -15.57
C ARG A 15 26.62 27.35 -17.03
N LYS A 16 27.73 27.16 -17.73
CA LYS A 16 27.76 26.63 -19.11
C LYS A 16 27.31 25.17 -19.17
N PHE A 17 27.61 24.37 -18.15
CA PHE A 17 27.05 23.02 -17.98
C PHE A 17 25.52 23.05 -17.79
N ASN A 18 25.01 23.98 -16.97
CA ASN A 18 23.56 24.12 -16.72
C ASN A 18 22.77 24.71 -17.91
N THR A 19 23.42 25.30 -18.91
CA THR A 19 22.73 25.78 -20.14
C THR A 19 22.43 24.67 -21.14
N TYR A 20 23.05 23.49 -21.00
CA TYR A 20 22.57 22.26 -21.64
C TYR A 20 21.57 21.64 -20.66
N ALA A 21 20.29 21.61 -21.03
CA ALA A 21 19.18 21.30 -20.14
C ALA A 21 19.23 19.86 -19.61
N VAL A 22 19.96 19.61 -18.52
CA VAL A 22 19.86 18.39 -17.71
C VAL A 22 20.08 18.78 -16.24
N PRO A 23 19.20 18.42 -15.29
CA PRO A 23 19.44 18.66 -13.88
C PRO A 23 20.55 17.73 -13.40
N VAL A 24 21.77 18.25 -13.21
CA VAL A 24 22.92 17.46 -12.73
C VAL A 24 22.74 17.12 -11.26
N LYS A 25 22.08 15.98 -10.97
CA LYS A 25 22.14 15.28 -9.69
C LYS A 25 23.27 14.26 -9.74
N ARG A 26 24.19 14.32 -8.77
CA ARG A 26 25.44 13.53 -8.63
C ARG A 26 26.52 13.81 -9.69
N VAL A 27 27.37 14.80 -9.39
CA VAL A 27 28.74 14.80 -9.91
C VAL A 27 29.48 13.68 -9.19
N ASP A 28 29.76 12.61 -9.93
CA ASP A 28 30.61 11.51 -9.52
C ASP A 28 31.95 12.04 -8.99
N ILE A 29 32.45 11.46 -7.89
CA ILE A 29 33.65 11.93 -7.17
C ILE A 29 34.86 11.96 -8.12
N SER A 30 34.87 11.08 -9.12
CA SER A 30 35.90 10.97 -10.16
C SER A 30 35.99 12.22 -11.06
N ALA A 31 34.85 12.83 -11.44
CA ALA A 31 34.83 14.02 -12.29
C ALA A 31 35.28 15.27 -11.50
N LYS A 32 34.95 15.33 -10.21
CA LYS A 32 35.43 16.39 -9.31
C LYS A 32 36.94 16.29 -9.09
N GLU A 33 37.49 15.09 -8.92
CA GLU A 33 38.93 14.87 -8.79
C GLU A 33 39.69 15.09 -10.11
N ALA A 34 39.14 14.67 -11.24
CA ALA A 34 39.70 14.96 -12.56
C ALA A 34 39.77 16.48 -12.83
N LEU A 35 38.70 17.22 -12.52
CA LEU A 35 38.68 18.68 -12.65
C LEU A 35 39.65 19.36 -11.68
N LYS A 36 39.76 18.85 -10.44
CA LYS A 36 40.70 19.35 -9.43
C LYS A 36 42.16 19.09 -9.83
N ASN A 37 42.45 17.95 -10.45
CA ASN A 37 43.78 17.59 -10.97
C ASN A 37 44.14 18.39 -12.23
N ALA A 38 43.19 18.64 -13.14
CA ALA A 38 43.37 19.53 -14.29
C ALA A 38 43.62 20.99 -13.87
N THR A 39 42.92 21.46 -12.84
CA THR A 39 43.12 22.80 -12.26
C THR A 39 44.47 22.92 -11.53
N LYS A 40 44.93 21.83 -10.88
CA LYS A 40 46.26 21.77 -10.24
C LYS A 40 47.40 21.79 -11.26
N ARG A 41 47.29 21.05 -12.37
CA ARG A 41 48.30 21.05 -13.45
C ARG A 41 48.39 22.38 -14.19
N THR A 42 47.29 23.09 -14.35
CA THR A 42 47.24 24.41 -15.04
C THR A 42 47.73 25.57 -14.18
N GLN A 43 47.73 25.43 -12.84
CA GLN A 43 48.29 26.45 -11.93
C GLN A 43 49.83 26.47 -11.88
N THR A 44 50.50 25.38 -12.26
CA THR A 44 51.96 25.28 -12.19
C THR A 44 52.68 25.74 -13.46
N ASP A 45 52.02 25.71 -14.64
CA ASP A 45 52.70 25.91 -15.93
C ASP A 45 52.20 27.07 -16.82
N CYS A 46 51.06 27.72 -16.52
CA CYS A 46 50.55 28.82 -17.36
C CYS A 46 50.59 30.19 -16.67
N LYS A 47 51.28 31.15 -17.29
CA LYS A 47 51.33 32.56 -16.84
C LYS A 47 50.23 33.44 -17.44
N ASP A 48 49.44 32.94 -18.39
CA ASP A 48 48.37 33.69 -19.07
C ASP A 48 47.00 33.01 -18.93
N TYR A 49 45.99 33.80 -18.61
CA TYR A 49 44.59 33.39 -18.45
C TYR A 49 43.97 32.86 -19.75
N ARG A 50 44.47 33.31 -20.91
CA ARG A 50 44.02 32.82 -22.22
C ARG A 50 44.45 31.39 -22.49
N GLU A 51 45.69 31.03 -22.12
CA GLU A 51 46.20 29.65 -22.27
C GLU A 51 45.42 28.65 -21.40
N ILE A 52 45.05 29.05 -20.17
CA ILE A 52 44.22 28.21 -19.30
C ILE A 52 42.83 28.00 -19.89
N ALA A 53 42.21 29.05 -20.45
CA ALA A 53 40.89 28.93 -21.06
C ALA A 53 40.93 28.06 -22.34
N GLU A 54 42.00 28.12 -23.12
CA GLU A 54 42.20 27.27 -24.29
C GLU A 54 42.54 25.82 -23.93
N ALA A 55 43.35 25.59 -22.89
CA ALA A 55 43.63 24.24 -22.38
C ALA A 55 42.37 23.57 -21.84
N VAL A 56 41.52 24.30 -21.11
CA VAL A 56 40.23 23.80 -20.63
C VAL A 56 39.28 23.51 -21.80
N ARG A 57 39.17 24.40 -22.79
CA ARG A 57 38.34 24.16 -24.00
C ARG A 57 38.84 22.95 -24.80
N SER A 58 40.15 22.85 -25.02
CA SER A 58 40.79 21.75 -25.74
C SER A 58 40.58 20.43 -24.99
N TRP A 59 40.67 20.44 -23.65
CA TRP A 59 40.35 19.25 -22.85
C TRP A 59 38.89 18.82 -23.02
N PHE A 60 37.94 19.75 -22.93
CA PHE A 60 36.52 19.46 -23.15
C PHE A 60 36.21 18.96 -24.57
N HIS A 61 36.84 19.52 -25.59
CA HIS A 61 36.63 19.10 -26.98
C HIS A 61 37.27 17.74 -27.27
N ASN A 62 38.44 17.44 -26.69
CA ASN A 62 39.12 16.16 -26.86
C ASN A 62 38.53 15.04 -25.98
N HIS A 63 37.70 15.38 -24.99
CA HIS A 63 37.02 14.43 -24.08
C HIS A 63 35.50 14.54 -24.20
N GLU A 64 35.00 15.13 -25.30
CA GLU A 64 33.57 15.26 -25.59
C GLU A 64 32.91 13.88 -25.66
N GLU A 65 33.62 12.88 -26.18
CA GLU A 65 33.18 11.47 -26.16
C GLU A 65 33.08 10.90 -24.74
N LEU A 66 34.02 11.15 -23.83
CA LEU A 66 33.97 10.67 -22.43
C LEU A 66 32.83 11.31 -21.62
N ILE A 67 32.47 12.56 -21.93
CA ILE A 67 31.33 13.26 -21.30
C ILE A 67 30.01 12.77 -21.89
N THR A 68 29.98 12.47 -23.18
CA THR A 68 28.80 11.90 -23.87
C THR A 68 28.55 10.44 -23.48
N ILE A 69 29.61 9.67 -23.22
CA ILE A 69 29.56 8.28 -22.73
C ILE A 69 28.93 8.19 -21.32
N ASN A 70 29.07 9.22 -20.47
CA ASN A 70 28.49 9.21 -19.12
C ASN A 70 27.05 9.74 -19.03
N ILE A 71 26.52 10.37 -20.08
CA ILE A 71 25.12 10.83 -20.13
C ILE A 71 24.22 9.71 -20.69
N ASN A 72 24.76 8.85 -21.54
CA ASN A 72 24.13 7.60 -21.96
C ASN A 72 24.54 6.46 -21.02
N ASN A 73 24.15 6.57 -19.75
CA ASN A 73 24.25 5.46 -18.81
C ASN A 73 23.20 4.39 -19.19
N THR A 74 23.40 3.75 -20.34
CA THR A 74 22.61 2.64 -20.88
C THR A 74 23.07 1.29 -20.34
N ASP A 75 23.96 1.28 -19.35
CA ASP A 75 24.55 0.06 -18.77
C ASP A 75 24.09 -0.21 -17.32
N MET A 76 23.02 0.45 -16.88
CA MET A 76 22.28 0.01 -15.71
C MET A 76 21.20 -0.93 -16.20
N SER A 77 21.28 -2.21 -15.81
CA SER A 77 20.19 -3.15 -16.03
C SER A 77 18.89 -2.55 -15.49
N PRO A 78 17.77 -2.70 -16.21
CA PRO A 78 16.49 -2.18 -15.76
C PRO A 78 16.15 -2.77 -14.40
N VAL A 79 15.55 -1.97 -13.52
CA VAL A 79 15.03 -2.48 -12.24
C VAL A 79 13.95 -3.51 -12.56
N VAL A 80 14.11 -4.71 -12.01
CA VAL A 80 13.15 -5.80 -12.18
C VAL A 80 12.22 -5.83 -10.98
N ILE A 81 10.91 -5.78 -11.26
CA ILE A 81 9.86 -6.04 -10.28
C ILE A 81 9.27 -7.41 -10.58
N HIS A 82 9.39 -8.33 -9.63
CA HIS A 82 8.86 -9.68 -9.70
C HIS A 82 7.62 -9.79 -8.82
N LEU A 83 6.44 -9.76 -9.44
CA LEU A 83 5.15 -9.94 -8.77
C LEU A 83 4.92 -11.42 -8.46
N ARG A 84 5.05 -11.81 -7.19
CA ARG A 84 4.82 -13.19 -6.74
C ARG A 84 3.33 -13.55 -6.71
N THR A 85 3.02 -14.85 -6.76
CA THR A 85 1.69 -15.34 -6.40
C THR A 85 1.46 -15.24 -4.89
N GLU A 86 0.23 -14.97 -4.48
CA GLU A 86 -0.18 -15.07 -3.10
C GLU A 86 -0.44 -16.54 -2.72
N THR A 87 -0.16 -16.89 -1.47
CA THR A 87 -0.39 -18.22 -0.91
C THR A 87 -1.41 -18.20 0.23
N LYS A 88 -1.76 -17.01 0.73
CA LYS A 88 -2.80 -16.86 1.76
C LYS A 88 -4.15 -17.28 1.16
N PRO A 89 -4.87 -18.21 1.79
CA PRO A 89 -6.17 -18.64 1.28
C PRO A 89 -7.10 -17.46 1.04
N LEU A 90 -7.80 -17.49 -0.10
CA LEU A 90 -8.76 -16.46 -0.53
C LEU A 90 -8.16 -15.06 -0.79
N GLU A 91 -6.84 -14.88 -0.76
CA GLU A 91 -6.23 -13.62 -1.16
C GLU A 91 -6.19 -13.48 -2.68
N ARG A 92 -7.25 -12.89 -3.24
CA ARG A 92 -7.38 -12.65 -4.67
C ARG A 92 -6.79 -11.32 -5.12
N ARG A 93 -6.45 -10.41 -4.19
CA ARG A 93 -5.97 -9.06 -4.54
C ARG A 93 -4.53 -9.10 -5.03
N SER A 94 -4.09 -8.00 -5.63
CA SER A 94 -2.71 -7.82 -6.07
C SER A 94 -2.24 -6.39 -5.82
N PRO A 95 -0.98 -6.17 -5.42
CA PRO A 95 -0.41 -4.83 -5.28
C PRO A 95 -0.15 -4.15 -6.64
N LEU A 96 -0.24 -4.91 -7.74
CA LEU A 96 0.02 -4.47 -9.10
C LEU A 96 -1.15 -4.89 -9.98
N SER A 97 -1.74 -3.94 -10.73
CA SER A 97 -2.74 -4.22 -11.76
C SER A 97 -2.06 -4.30 -13.13
N PRO A 98 -2.71 -4.86 -14.16
CA PRO A 98 -2.23 -4.77 -15.54
C PRO A 98 -1.96 -3.33 -15.99
N ALA A 99 -2.81 -2.38 -15.57
CA ALA A 99 -2.65 -0.97 -15.90
C ALA A 99 -1.39 -0.37 -15.25
N THR A 100 -1.12 -0.65 -13.98
CA THR A 100 0.07 -0.13 -13.30
C THR A 100 1.35 -0.89 -13.68
N ALA A 101 1.23 -2.18 -14.05
CA ALA A 101 2.31 -2.93 -14.67
C ALA A 101 2.72 -2.31 -16.00
N LYS A 102 1.74 -1.95 -16.85
CA LYS A 102 2.01 -1.23 -18.10
C LYS A 102 2.74 0.08 -17.84
N ALA A 103 2.31 0.86 -16.85
CA ALA A 103 2.96 2.13 -16.52
C ALA A 103 4.43 1.95 -16.09
N LEU A 104 4.76 0.86 -15.38
CA LEU A 104 6.13 0.52 -15.03
C LEU A 104 6.93 0.07 -16.27
N LEU A 105 6.36 -0.77 -17.13
CA LEU A 105 7.00 -1.17 -18.39
C LEU A 105 7.30 0.05 -19.28
N ASP A 106 6.34 0.97 -19.43
CA ASP A 106 6.50 2.22 -20.17
C ASP A 106 7.60 3.13 -19.57
N ALA A 107 7.85 3.02 -18.26
CA ALA A 107 8.89 3.75 -17.55
C ALA A 107 10.27 3.05 -17.57
N GLY A 108 10.40 1.90 -18.26
CA GLY A 108 11.67 1.19 -18.45
C GLY A 108 11.99 0.15 -17.38
N TYR A 109 11.04 -0.20 -16.51
CA TYR A 109 11.18 -1.34 -15.60
C TYR A 109 10.94 -2.66 -16.34
N THR A 110 11.55 -3.74 -15.88
CA THR A 110 11.12 -5.10 -16.24
C THR A 110 10.08 -5.57 -15.23
N VAL A 111 8.93 -6.03 -15.71
CA VAL A 111 7.87 -6.57 -14.85
C VAL A 111 7.70 -8.06 -15.12
N ARG A 112 8.03 -8.89 -14.12
CA ARG A 112 7.76 -10.33 -14.11
C ARG A 112 6.51 -10.60 -13.29
N VAL A 113 5.63 -11.45 -13.80
CA VAL A 113 4.37 -11.81 -13.13
C VAL A 113 4.27 -13.32 -13.05
N GLU A 114 4.20 -13.83 -11.82
CA GLU A 114 3.94 -15.24 -11.60
C GLU A 114 2.51 -15.61 -12.02
N GLU A 115 2.37 -16.77 -12.68
CA GLU A 115 1.09 -17.43 -12.84
C GLU A 115 0.41 -17.63 -11.48
N SER A 116 -0.88 -17.33 -11.40
CA SER A 116 -1.67 -17.44 -10.17
C SER A 116 -3.11 -17.77 -10.52
N PRO A 117 -3.64 -18.92 -10.07
CA PRO A 117 -5.03 -19.29 -10.33
C PRO A 117 -6.02 -18.46 -9.51
N ASP A 118 -5.58 -17.91 -8.37
CA ASP A 118 -6.46 -17.25 -7.39
C ASP A 118 -6.54 -15.71 -7.59
N ARG A 119 -5.55 -15.12 -8.24
CA ARG A 119 -5.48 -13.66 -8.48
C ARG A 119 -6.69 -13.20 -9.31
N ILE A 120 -7.25 -12.05 -8.93
CA ILE A 120 -8.42 -11.46 -9.60
C ILE A 120 -8.18 -11.06 -11.06
N TYR A 121 -6.92 -10.80 -11.41
CA TYR A 121 -6.48 -10.53 -12.77
C TYR A 121 -6.14 -11.84 -13.47
N LYS A 122 -6.70 -12.04 -14.66
CA LYS A 122 -6.29 -13.12 -15.54
C LYS A 122 -4.85 -12.87 -15.99
N ILE A 123 -4.08 -13.95 -16.13
CA ILE A 123 -2.67 -13.83 -16.53
C ILE A 123 -2.50 -13.20 -17.92
N ASP A 124 -3.45 -13.41 -18.83
CA ASP A 124 -3.47 -12.78 -20.15
C ASP A 124 -3.52 -11.25 -20.07
N GLU A 125 -4.18 -10.66 -19.07
CA GLU A 125 -4.22 -9.20 -18.92
C GLU A 125 -2.81 -8.61 -18.69
N PHE A 126 -1.94 -9.35 -17.98
CA PHE A 126 -0.53 -8.96 -17.79
C PHE A 126 0.31 -9.24 -19.04
N ARG A 127 0.04 -10.35 -19.73
CA ARG A 127 0.72 -10.69 -20.99
C ARG A 127 0.45 -9.64 -22.07
N ASP A 128 -0.79 -9.18 -22.17
CA ASP A 128 -1.24 -8.21 -23.17
C ASP A 128 -0.58 -6.83 -23.00
N VAL A 129 -0.18 -6.47 -21.77
CA VAL A 129 0.56 -5.22 -21.51
C VAL A 129 2.08 -5.39 -21.62
N GLY A 130 2.58 -6.59 -21.91
CA GLY A 130 4.00 -6.88 -22.13
C GLY A 130 4.78 -7.37 -20.90
N ALA A 131 4.11 -7.79 -19.83
CA ALA A 131 4.79 -8.37 -18.67
C ALA A 131 5.35 -9.77 -18.99
N GLU A 132 6.51 -10.09 -18.41
CA GLU A 132 7.12 -11.42 -18.49
C GLU A 132 6.36 -12.40 -17.59
N ILE A 133 5.70 -13.40 -18.17
CA ILE A 133 4.97 -14.41 -17.40
C ILE A 133 5.93 -15.52 -16.97
N VAL A 134 5.98 -15.79 -15.66
CA VAL A 134 6.87 -16.79 -15.06
C VAL A 134 6.09 -17.79 -14.20
N PRO A 135 6.63 -19.00 -13.92
CA PRO A 135 5.93 -19.98 -13.09
C PRO A 135 5.66 -19.49 -11.66
N ALA A 136 4.57 -19.96 -11.07
CA ALA A 136 4.25 -19.73 -9.65
C ALA A 136 5.41 -20.18 -8.73
N GLY A 137 5.79 -19.32 -7.78
CA GLY A 137 6.88 -19.59 -6.83
C GLY A 137 8.30 -19.48 -7.37
N SER A 138 8.47 -19.06 -8.64
CA SER A 138 9.78 -18.84 -9.25
C SER A 138 10.59 -17.72 -8.58
N TRP A 139 9.94 -16.80 -7.85
CA TRP A 139 10.58 -15.73 -7.08
C TRP A 139 11.67 -16.23 -6.12
N VAL A 140 11.57 -17.46 -5.62
CA VAL A 140 12.54 -18.06 -4.70
C VAL A 140 13.93 -18.20 -5.33
N ASN A 141 13.98 -18.42 -6.65
CA ASN A 141 15.21 -18.62 -7.41
C ASN A 141 15.48 -17.45 -8.39
N ALA A 142 14.79 -16.32 -8.21
CA ALA A 142 15.06 -15.13 -9.00
C ALA A 142 16.48 -14.59 -8.71
N PRO A 143 17.07 -13.79 -9.63
CA PRO A 143 18.28 -13.04 -9.32
C PRO A 143 18.13 -12.22 -8.04
N LYS A 144 19.20 -12.12 -7.22
CA LYS A 144 19.15 -11.44 -5.90
C LYS A 144 18.71 -9.98 -6.02
N GLU A 145 19.01 -9.37 -7.16
CA GLU A 145 18.77 -7.97 -7.50
C GLU A 145 17.30 -7.70 -7.87
N ASP A 146 16.51 -8.73 -8.19
CA ASP A 146 15.07 -8.61 -8.43
C ASP A 146 14.36 -8.14 -7.16
N ILE A 147 13.41 -7.22 -7.32
CA ILE A 147 12.55 -6.77 -6.22
C ILE A 147 11.30 -7.64 -6.20
N ILE A 148 11.11 -8.40 -5.13
CA ILE A 148 9.97 -9.30 -4.97
C ILE A 148 8.78 -8.49 -4.43
N LEU A 149 7.78 -8.27 -5.27
CA LEU A 149 6.55 -7.57 -4.92
C LEU A 149 5.44 -8.58 -4.62
N GLY A 150 4.78 -8.43 -3.47
CA GLY A 150 3.60 -9.18 -3.08
C GLY A 150 2.69 -8.35 -2.18
N LEU A 151 1.54 -8.89 -1.82
CA LEU A 151 0.62 -8.24 -0.91
C LEU A 151 0.76 -8.76 0.51
N LYS A 152 0.58 -10.06 0.74
CA LYS A 152 0.50 -10.61 2.09
C LYS A 152 1.84 -11.14 2.60
N GLU A 153 1.83 -11.63 3.82
CA GLU A 153 2.96 -12.29 4.46
C GLU A 153 3.43 -13.51 3.64
N ILE A 154 4.72 -13.82 3.71
CA ILE A 154 5.27 -15.08 3.18
C ILE A 154 5.11 -16.13 4.28
N GLU A 155 4.84 -17.39 3.90
CA GLU A 155 4.73 -18.48 4.86
C GLU A 155 5.95 -18.54 5.78
N ALA A 156 5.69 -18.56 7.09
CA ALA A 156 6.70 -18.61 8.16
C ALA A 156 7.33 -20.00 8.28
N ASN A 157 8.06 -20.41 7.24
CA ASN A 157 8.72 -21.73 7.14
C ASN A 157 10.22 -21.67 7.46
N GLY A 158 10.72 -20.53 7.96
CA GLY A 158 12.12 -20.34 8.36
C GLY A 158 13.11 -20.23 7.20
N LYS A 159 12.68 -20.30 5.93
CA LYS A 159 13.58 -20.18 4.79
C LYS A 159 14.19 -18.76 4.71
N PRO A 160 15.49 -18.62 4.41
CA PRO A 160 16.13 -17.31 4.21
C PRO A 160 15.40 -16.45 3.16
N LEU A 161 15.41 -15.14 3.35
CA LEU A 161 14.79 -14.17 2.44
C LEU A 161 15.86 -13.18 1.94
N PRO A 162 16.62 -13.52 0.88
CA PRO A 162 17.81 -12.76 0.48
C PRO A 162 17.57 -11.56 -0.45
N HIS A 163 16.37 -11.44 -1.04
CA HIS A 163 16.01 -10.36 -1.95
C HIS A 163 15.62 -9.06 -1.22
N THR A 164 15.31 -8.03 -2.01
CA THR A 164 14.47 -6.92 -1.54
C THR A 164 13.00 -7.29 -1.72
N TYR A 165 12.21 -7.15 -0.66
CA TYR A 165 10.79 -7.49 -0.65
C TYR A 165 9.92 -6.26 -0.41
N ILE A 166 8.78 -6.20 -1.10
CA ILE A 166 7.74 -5.21 -0.90
C ILE A 166 6.42 -5.97 -0.67
N HIS A 167 5.97 -6.06 0.58
CA HIS A 167 4.71 -6.69 0.97
C HIS A 167 4.33 -6.29 2.39
N PHE A 168 3.13 -6.64 2.86
CA PHE A 168 2.79 -6.56 4.28
C PHE A 168 3.38 -7.76 5.00
N ALA A 169 4.41 -7.57 5.82
CA ALA A 169 5.03 -8.65 6.57
C ALA A 169 4.41 -8.81 7.97
N HIS A 170 3.78 -7.76 8.49
CA HIS A 170 3.19 -7.75 9.84
C HIS A 170 4.21 -8.10 10.94
N VAL A 171 5.43 -7.57 10.84
CA VAL A 171 6.52 -7.82 11.81
C VAL A 171 6.89 -6.59 12.65
N HIS A 172 6.54 -5.37 12.23
CA HIS A 172 7.01 -4.16 12.89
C HIS A 172 6.26 -3.78 14.18
N LYS A 173 5.09 -4.36 14.46
CA LYS A 173 4.31 -4.11 15.69
C LYS A 173 4.51 -5.21 16.74
N LYS A 174 5.59 -5.99 16.64
CA LYS A 174 5.93 -7.11 17.53
C LYS A 174 4.82 -8.15 17.66
N GLN A 175 4.15 -8.43 16.54
CA GLN A 175 3.19 -9.52 16.43
C GLN A 175 3.82 -10.87 16.79
N SER A 176 3.01 -11.87 17.12
CA SER A 176 3.52 -13.22 17.40
C SER A 176 4.42 -13.72 16.26
N GLY A 177 5.63 -14.20 16.60
CA GLY A 177 6.62 -14.68 15.62
C GLY A 177 7.42 -13.60 14.89
N TRP A 178 7.23 -12.30 15.19
CA TRP A 178 7.89 -11.21 14.46
C TRP A 178 9.42 -11.34 14.39
N ALA A 179 10.07 -11.73 15.50
CA ALA A 179 11.53 -11.82 15.56
C ALA A 179 12.05 -12.95 14.67
N THR A 180 11.39 -14.10 14.70
CA THR A 180 11.70 -15.24 13.82
C THR A 180 11.55 -14.86 12.35
N GLU A 181 10.46 -14.21 11.99
CA GLU A 181 10.22 -13.79 10.60
C GLU A 181 11.23 -12.73 10.13
N LEU A 182 11.47 -11.70 10.95
CA LEU A 182 12.42 -10.64 10.62
C LEU A 182 13.87 -11.15 10.52
N SER A 183 14.23 -12.18 11.30
CA SER A 183 15.54 -12.82 11.24
C SER A 183 15.81 -13.51 9.91
N ARG A 184 14.77 -13.95 9.17
CA ARG A 184 14.92 -14.56 7.84
C ARG A 184 15.49 -13.58 6.81
N PHE A 185 15.12 -12.30 6.91
CA PHE A 185 15.68 -11.22 6.09
C PHE A 185 17.09 -10.87 6.57
N ALA A 186 17.25 -10.59 7.87
CA ALA A 186 18.50 -10.11 8.44
C ALA A 186 19.67 -11.10 8.23
N ASN A 187 19.43 -12.40 8.45
CA ASN A 187 20.45 -13.44 8.28
C ASN A 187 20.81 -13.73 6.82
N ALA A 188 19.99 -13.26 5.87
CA ALA A 188 20.15 -13.51 4.44
C ALA A 188 20.64 -12.27 3.67
N ASP A 189 20.96 -11.18 4.38
CA ASP A 189 21.25 -9.87 3.78
C ASP A 189 20.10 -9.37 2.87
N GLY A 190 18.86 -9.71 3.27
CA GLY A 190 17.64 -9.24 2.64
C GLY A 190 17.16 -7.90 3.17
N LEU A 191 16.19 -7.33 2.47
CA LEU A 191 15.58 -6.04 2.81
C LEU A 191 14.06 -6.12 2.69
N LEU A 192 13.35 -5.48 3.62
CA LEU A 192 11.90 -5.36 3.58
C LEU A 192 11.48 -3.89 3.51
N TYR A 193 10.76 -3.53 2.46
CA TYR A 193 9.93 -2.33 2.41
C TYR A 193 8.48 -2.71 2.74
N ASP A 194 8.13 -2.68 4.02
CA ASP A 194 6.78 -3.08 4.44
C ASP A 194 5.74 -2.08 3.91
N LEU A 195 4.78 -2.58 3.12
CA LEU A 195 3.71 -1.80 2.50
C LEU A 195 2.86 -1.02 3.52
N GLU A 196 2.78 -1.48 4.78
CA GLU A 196 2.10 -0.78 5.87
C GLU A 196 2.80 0.53 6.25
N PHE A 197 4.13 0.59 6.09
CA PHE A 197 4.99 1.67 6.55
C PHE A 197 5.59 2.52 5.42
N LEU A 198 5.13 2.33 4.17
CA LEU A 198 5.40 3.27 3.09
C LEU A 198 4.57 4.54 3.32
N THR A 199 5.25 5.60 3.74
CA THR A 199 4.65 6.89 4.11
C THR A 199 5.24 8.06 3.33
N ASP A 200 4.42 9.10 3.12
CA ASP A 200 4.86 10.40 2.62
C ASP A 200 5.65 11.20 3.68
N GLU A 201 5.96 12.46 3.38
CA GLU A 201 6.72 13.33 4.28
C GLU A 201 5.96 13.73 5.55
N ASP A 202 4.63 13.71 5.49
CA ASP A 202 3.74 13.99 6.63
C ASP A 202 3.44 12.72 7.44
N GLY A 203 4.06 11.59 7.10
CA GLY A 203 3.83 10.30 7.74
C GLY A 203 2.51 9.63 7.33
N ARG A 204 1.81 10.14 6.31
CA ARG A 204 0.59 9.50 5.80
C ARG A 204 0.96 8.34 4.91
N ARG A 205 0.21 7.25 5.04
CA ARG A 205 0.40 6.05 4.23
C ARG A 205 0.10 6.30 2.75
N VAL A 206 1.02 5.91 1.86
CA VAL A 206 0.90 6.16 0.41
C VAL A 206 -0.25 5.38 -0.22
N ALA A 207 -0.41 4.09 0.13
CA ALA A 207 -1.44 3.21 -0.42
C ALA A 207 -2.15 2.42 0.70
N ALA A 208 -3.48 2.35 0.65
CA ALA A 208 -4.30 1.61 1.62
C ALA A 208 -5.65 1.21 1.02
N PHE A 209 -6.21 0.08 1.44
CA PHE A 209 -7.50 -0.46 0.95
C PHE A 209 -8.74 0.20 1.58
N GLY A 210 -8.62 1.41 2.11
CA GLY A 210 -9.62 1.99 3.01
C GLY A 210 -11.00 2.11 2.38
N TYR A 211 -11.10 2.65 1.17
CA TYR A 211 -12.38 2.89 0.50
C TYR A 211 -13.16 1.59 0.28
N TRP A 212 -12.56 0.60 -0.36
CA TRP A 212 -13.21 -0.67 -0.61
C TRP A 212 -13.44 -1.53 0.64
N ALA A 213 -12.66 -1.34 1.71
CA ALA A 213 -12.97 -1.95 3.02
C ALA A 213 -14.32 -1.42 3.57
N GLY A 214 -14.53 -0.11 3.52
CA GLY A 214 -15.80 0.51 3.95
C GLY A 214 -16.98 0.13 3.06
N TYR A 215 -16.75 0.06 1.74
CA TYR A 215 -17.75 -0.35 0.77
C TYR A 215 -18.21 -1.79 1.03
N ALA A 216 -17.26 -2.73 1.08
CA ALA A 216 -17.53 -4.15 1.32
C ALA A 216 -18.13 -4.39 2.72
N GLY A 217 -17.62 -3.73 3.75
CA GLY A 217 -18.17 -3.83 5.11
C GLY A 217 -19.62 -3.37 5.19
N THR A 218 -19.96 -2.25 4.53
CA THR A 218 -21.34 -1.76 4.48
C THR A 218 -22.23 -2.69 3.67
N ALA A 219 -21.78 -3.15 2.51
CA ALA A 219 -22.50 -4.15 1.72
C ALA A 219 -22.80 -5.42 2.53
N LEU A 220 -21.82 -5.94 3.27
CA LEU A 220 -22.00 -7.10 4.13
C LEU A 220 -22.97 -6.83 5.28
N ALA A 221 -22.87 -5.66 5.93
CA ALA A 221 -23.80 -5.26 6.98
C ALA A 221 -25.25 -5.20 6.49
N LEU A 222 -25.47 -4.70 5.27
CA LEU A 222 -26.77 -4.63 4.62
C LEU A 222 -27.31 -6.03 4.26
N LEU A 223 -26.45 -6.93 3.80
CA LEU A 223 -26.81 -8.33 3.57
C LEU A 223 -27.20 -9.03 4.89
N SER A 224 -26.44 -8.81 5.96
CA SER A 224 -26.76 -9.35 7.28
C SER A 224 -28.08 -8.82 7.83
N TRP A 225 -28.31 -7.51 7.71
CA TRP A 225 -29.58 -6.88 8.10
C TRP A 225 -30.76 -7.46 7.31
N ALA A 226 -30.61 -7.59 5.99
CA ALA A 226 -31.63 -8.18 5.14
C ALA A 226 -31.91 -9.64 5.50
N HIS A 227 -30.86 -10.44 5.76
CA HIS A 227 -31.00 -11.83 6.17
C HIS A 227 -31.75 -11.97 7.48
N GLN A 228 -31.49 -11.13 8.48
CA GLN A 228 -32.20 -11.18 9.77
C GLN A 228 -33.71 -10.98 9.63
N LEU A 229 -34.13 -10.12 8.70
CA LEU A 229 -35.55 -9.84 8.46
C LEU A 229 -36.21 -10.94 7.63
N LEU A 230 -35.50 -11.46 6.63
CA LEU A 230 -36.03 -12.48 5.73
C LEU A 230 -36.00 -13.89 6.33
N ASN A 231 -35.08 -14.16 7.26
CA ASN A 231 -34.89 -15.48 7.88
C ASN A 231 -34.73 -15.36 9.41
N PRO A 232 -35.78 -14.98 10.15
CA PRO A 232 -35.69 -14.82 11.61
C PRO A 232 -35.22 -16.10 12.31
N GLY A 233 -34.24 -15.96 13.21
CA GLY A 233 -33.68 -17.09 13.98
C GLY A 233 -32.73 -18.01 13.21
N VAL A 234 -32.48 -17.74 11.92
CA VAL A 234 -31.57 -18.54 11.10
C VAL A 234 -30.20 -17.86 11.02
N PRO A 235 -29.11 -18.54 11.43
CA PRO A 235 -27.75 -18.04 11.24
C PRO A 235 -27.46 -17.71 9.77
N GLN A 236 -26.66 -16.68 9.53
CA GLN A 236 -26.21 -16.36 8.18
C GLN A 236 -25.08 -17.30 7.78
N GLY A 237 -25.21 -17.92 6.60
CA GLY A 237 -24.14 -18.73 6.02
C GLY A 237 -23.09 -17.89 5.30
N SER A 238 -22.25 -18.59 4.52
CA SER A 238 -21.18 -17.99 3.73
C SER A 238 -21.69 -16.88 2.81
N VAL A 239 -20.90 -15.82 2.67
CA VAL A 239 -21.17 -14.69 1.79
C VAL A 239 -20.30 -14.74 0.54
N PRO A 240 -20.84 -14.29 -0.61
CA PRO A 240 -20.11 -14.38 -1.86
C PRO A 240 -18.96 -13.38 -1.89
N VAL A 241 -17.80 -13.85 -2.32
CA VAL A 241 -16.75 -13.02 -2.90
C VAL A 241 -17.10 -12.84 -4.37
N VAL A 242 -17.17 -11.61 -4.85
CA VAL A 242 -17.60 -11.31 -6.22
C VAL A 242 -16.45 -10.74 -7.04
N ASP A 243 -16.59 -10.79 -8.36
CA ASP A 243 -15.57 -10.32 -9.29
C ASP A 243 -15.65 -8.80 -9.56
N SER A 244 -16.75 -8.15 -9.17
CA SER A 244 -16.90 -6.70 -9.29
C SER A 244 -17.80 -6.08 -8.22
N ALA A 245 -17.55 -4.81 -7.91
CA ALA A 245 -18.36 -3.98 -7.03
C ALA A 245 -19.80 -3.81 -7.56
N SER A 246 -19.98 -3.78 -8.88
CA SER A 246 -21.32 -3.69 -9.49
C SER A 246 -22.18 -4.92 -9.15
N THR A 247 -21.60 -6.12 -9.28
CA THR A 247 -22.25 -7.38 -8.90
C THR A 247 -22.58 -7.43 -7.41
N LEU A 248 -21.66 -6.94 -6.54
CA LEU A 248 -21.94 -6.83 -5.11
C LEU A 248 -23.14 -5.91 -4.85
N THR A 249 -23.17 -4.77 -5.53
CA THR A 249 -24.21 -3.74 -5.36
C THR A 249 -25.58 -4.26 -5.78
N GLU A 250 -25.67 -4.94 -6.92
CA GLU A 250 -26.91 -5.55 -7.41
C GLU A 250 -27.43 -6.63 -6.47
N LEU A 251 -26.54 -7.49 -5.97
CA LEU A 251 -26.88 -8.51 -4.98
C LEU A 251 -27.44 -7.88 -3.71
N VAL A 252 -26.73 -6.88 -3.14
CA VAL A 252 -27.14 -6.20 -1.91
C VAL A 252 -28.49 -5.52 -2.12
N LYS A 253 -28.66 -4.79 -3.23
CA LYS A 253 -29.91 -4.11 -3.58
C LYS A 253 -31.09 -5.09 -3.61
N GLY A 254 -30.95 -6.22 -4.31
CA GLY A 254 -32.01 -7.23 -4.38
C GLY A 254 -32.41 -7.80 -3.02
N LYS A 255 -31.44 -8.03 -2.12
CA LYS A 255 -31.73 -8.52 -0.75
C LYS A 255 -32.35 -7.44 0.13
N VAL A 256 -31.86 -6.21 0.03
CA VAL A 256 -32.39 -5.06 0.80
C VAL A 256 -33.82 -4.71 0.38
N ASP A 257 -34.13 -4.73 -0.92
CA ASP A 257 -35.49 -4.45 -1.41
C ASP A 257 -36.50 -5.51 -0.95
N ALA A 258 -36.11 -6.80 -0.95
CA ALA A 258 -36.92 -7.88 -0.38
C ALA A 258 -37.15 -7.67 1.13
N ALA A 259 -36.10 -7.33 1.89
CA ALA A 259 -36.19 -7.09 3.32
C ALA A 259 -37.04 -5.85 3.68
N ARG A 260 -36.95 -4.76 2.90
CA ARG A 260 -37.80 -3.57 3.05
C ARG A 260 -39.27 -3.90 2.88
N SER A 261 -39.60 -4.75 1.92
CA SER A 261 -40.96 -5.23 1.68
C SER A 261 -41.49 -6.04 2.86
N ALA A 262 -40.65 -6.86 3.49
CA ALA A 262 -40.99 -7.64 4.68
C ALA A 262 -41.08 -6.79 5.96
N ASN A 263 -40.43 -5.62 6.02
CA ASN A 263 -40.34 -4.76 7.22
C ASN A 263 -41.34 -3.60 7.22
N HIS A 264 -42.48 -3.77 6.54
CA HIS A 264 -43.55 -2.77 6.43
C HIS A 264 -43.08 -1.37 5.98
N GLY A 265 -42.02 -1.31 5.18
CA GLY A 265 -41.46 -0.03 4.67
C GLY A 265 -40.71 0.81 5.71
N THR A 266 -40.38 0.27 6.89
CA THR A 266 -39.57 1.00 7.88
C THR A 266 -38.22 1.36 7.29
N LEU A 267 -37.89 2.66 7.29
CA LEU A 267 -36.65 3.16 6.73
C LEU A 267 -35.43 2.66 7.52
N LEU A 268 -34.50 2.07 6.77
CA LEU A 268 -33.19 1.70 7.24
C LEU A 268 -32.36 2.97 7.46
N ARG A 269 -31.79 3.12 8.67
CA ARG A 269 -30.85 4.18 9.02
C ARG A 269 -29.47 3.58 9.26
N LEU A 270 -28.43 4.22 8.74
CA LEU A 270 -27.04 3.87 8.98
C LEU A 270 -26.35 4.93 9.83
N ILE A 271 -25.39 4.52 10.64
CA ILE A 271 -24.43 5.40 11.29
C ILE A 271 -23.05 5.00 10.80
N VAL A 272 -22.31 5.96 10.25
CA VAL A 272 -20.91 5.77 9.83
C VAL A 272 -20.05 6.65 10.72
N ILE A 273 -19.21 6.03 11.55
CA ILE A 273 -18.22 6.71 12.39
C ILE A 273 -16.88 6.70 11.65
N GLY A 274 -16.23 7.86 11.53
CA GLY A 274 -15.07 8.06 10.65
C GLY A 274 -15.47 8.37 9.20
N ALA A 275 -16.61 9.06 9.02
CA ALA A 275 -17.24 9.34 7.74
C ALA A 275 -16.38 10.14 6.74
N LEU A 276 -15.43 10.95 7.22
CA LEU A 276 -14.57 11.79 6.37
C LEU A 276 -13.36 11.02 5.81
N GLY A 277 -12.99 9.90 6.43
CA GLY A 277 -11.90 9.03 6.00
C GLY A 277 -12.21 8.26 4.72
N ARG A 278 -11.19 7.60 4.14
CA ARG A 278 -11.35 6.76 2.93
C ARG A 278 -12.40 5.67 3.17
N CYS A 279 -12.32 4.99 4.31
CA CYS A 279 -13.29 3.96 4.73
C CYS A 279 -14.72 4.49 4.83
N GLY A 280 -14.93 5.58 5.58
CA GLY A 280 -16.25 6.20 5.72
C GLY A 280 -16.86 6.62 4.38
N LYS A 281 -16.07 7.18 3.47
CA LYS A 281 -16.52 7.52 2.11
C LYS A 281 -16.97 6.29 1.31
N GLY A 282 -16.22 5.19 1.38
CA GLY A 282 -16.62 3.94 0.74
C GLY A 282 -17.89 3.33 1.34
N ALA A 283 -18.04 3.41 2.66
CA ALA A 283 -19.24 2.97 3.37
C ALA A 283 -20.49 3.76 2.93
N ILE A 284 -20.37 5.08 2.88
CA ILE A 284 -21.42 5.98 2.41
C ILE A 284 -21.78 5.66 0.95
N ALA A 285 -20.78 5.49 0.09
CA ALA A 285 -20.99 5.19 -1.33
C ALA A 285 -21.75 3.87 -1.53
N ALA A 286 -21.42 2.81 -0.77
CA ALA A 286 -22.14 1.52 -0.84
C ALA A 286 -23.62 1.65 -0.46
N ALA A 287 -23.92 2.43 0.58
CA ALA A 287 -25.29 2.70 0.99
C ALA A 287 -26.05 3.53 -0.04
N GLU A 288 -25.45 4.62 -0.53
CA GLU A 288 -26.05 5.49 -1.54
C GLU A 288 -26.30 4.75 -2.87
N ALA A 289 -25.41 3.83 -3.27
CA ALA A 289 -25.52 3.03 -4.49
C ALA A 289 -26.78 2.14 -4.55
N ILE A 290 -27.34 1.76 -3.39
CA ILE A 290 -28.59 1.00 -3.30
C ILE A 290 -29.80 1.85 -2.87
N GLY A 291 -29.65 3.18 -2.84
CA GLY A 291 -30.72 4.10 -2.48
C GLY A 291 -31.02 4.16 -0.98
N VAL A 292 -30.01 3.98 -0.12
CA VAL A 292 -30.11 4.31 1.31
C VAL A 292 -29.62 5.75 1.51
N SER A 293 -30.50 6.63 1.98
CA SER A 293 -30.22 8.06 2.14
C SER A 293 -30.18 8.55 3.59
N ASP A 294 -30.80 7.83 4.53
CA ASP A 294 -30.75 8.17 5.97
C ASP A 294 -29.44 7.65 6.58
N ILE A 295 -28.36 8.40 6.37
CA ILE A 295 -27.00 8.09 6.84
C ILE A 295 -26.53 9.19 7.78
N LEU A 296 -26.33 8.84 9.05
CA LEU A 296 -25.69 9.70 10.03
C LEU A 296 -24.16 9.61 9.86
N LYS A 297 -23.55 10.70 9.42
CA LYS A 297 -22.12 10.78 9.07
C LYS A 297 -21.35 11.42 10.24
N TRP A 298 -20.75 10.62 11.11
CA TRP A 298 -19.98 11.07 12.28
C TRP A 298 -18.47 10.98 12.04
N ASP A 299 -17.72 11.88 12.64
CA ASP A 299 -16.26 11.89 12.64
C ASP A 299 -15.72 12.39 14.00
N ILE A 300 -14.50 12.93 14.03
CA ILE A 300 -13.86 13.43 15.26
C ILE A 300 -14.75 14.45 15.98
N ALA A 301 -15.44 15.33 15.25
CA ALA A 301 -16.29 16.38 15.84
C ALA A 301 -17.38 15.81 16.76
N GLU A 302 -17.92 14.64 16.45
CA GLU A 302 -18.96 13.97 17.23
C GLU A 302 -18.39 13.03 18.29
N THR A 303 -17.22 12.44 18.05
CA THR A 303 -16.61 11.41 18.91
C THR A 303 -15.66 11.97 19.97
N SER A 304 -15.11 13.19 19.81
CA SER A 304 -14.07 13.74 20.67
C SER A 304 -14.56 14.38 21.99
N LYS A 305 -15.72 13.98 22.52
CA LYS A 305 -16.31 14.60 23.72
C LYS A 305 -15.52 14.27 25.01
N GLY A 306 -14.39 14.96 25.21
CA GLY A 306 -13.92 15.42 26.52
C GLY A 306 -13.02 14.50 27.37
N SER A 307 -12.43 13.42 26.85
CA SER A 307 -11.52 12.57 27.64
C SER A 307 -10.20 12.25 26.93
N ASN A 308 -9.11 12.18 27.71
CA ASN A 308 -7.79 11.72 27.25
C ASN A 308 -7.71 10.18 27.05
N LYS A 309 -8.78 9.45 27.40
CA LYS A 309 -8.95 8.02 27.14
C LYS A 309 -10.04 7.84 26.09
N ILE A 310 -9.80 7.01 25.08
CA ILE A 310 -10.82 6.65 24.09
C ILE A 310 -11.92 5.91 24.85
N LEU A 311 -13.06 6.56 25.04
CA LEU A 311 -14.25 5.90 25.59
C LEU A 311 -14.82 4.97 24.52
N PRO A 312 -15.37 3.81 24.90
CA PRO A 312 -16.01 2.94 23.94
C PRO A 312 -17.23 3.65 23.32
N PHE A 313 -17.43 3.46 22.02
CA PHE A 313 -18.59 3.98 21.29
C PHE A 313 -19.90 3.36 21.75
N THR A 314 -19.85 2.15 22.33
CA THR A 314 -21.00 1.47 22.93
C THR A 314 -20.55 0.50 24.01
N THR A 315 -21.44 0.13 24.92
CA THR A 315 -21.23 -0.87 25.97
C THR A 315 -22.32 -1.96 25.91
N PHE A 316 -22.14 -3.08 26.60
CA PHE A 316 -23.21 -4.08 26.74
C PHE A 316 -24.48 -3.48 27.35
N GLU A 317 -24.33 -2.63 28.37
CA GLU A 317 -25.45 -1.92 29.01
C GLU A 317 -26.21 -1.05 27.99
N ALA A 318 -25.51 -0.27 27.16
CA ALA A 318 -26.14 0.56 26.14
C ALA A 318 -26.82 -0.26 25.02
N LEU A 319 -26.35 -1.49 24.79
CA LEU A 319 -26.94 -2.41 23.81
C LEU A 319 -28.08 -3.27 24.39
N SER A 320 -28.15 -3.46 25.70
CA SER A 320 -29.13 -4.33 26.35
C SER A 320 -30.45 -3.59 26.61
N ALA A 321 -31.23 -3.37 25.54
CA ALA A 321 -32.50 -2.67 25.60
C ALA A 321 -33.58 -3.36 24.74
N PRO A 322 -34.79 -3.61 25.27
CA PRO A 322 -35.84 -4.34 24.55
C PRO A 322 -36.32 -3.61 23.28
N ASP A 323 -36.20 -2.28 23.25
CA ASP A 323 -36.57 -1.40 22.14
C ASP A 323 -35.37 -1.01 21.24
N ARG A 324 -34.20 -1.63 21.42
CA ARG A 324 -33.01 -1.35 20.59
C ARG A 324 -33.31 -1.56 19.12
N ARG A 325 -33.02 -0.53 18.31
CA ARG A 325 -33.16 -0.58 16.85
C ARG A 325 -31.93 -1.13 16.11
N LEU A 326 -30.74 -1.03 16.70
CA LEU A 326 -29.49 -1.49 16.10
C LEU A 326 -29.52 -3.00 15.91
N ARG A 327 -29.25 -3.49 14.70
CA ARG A 327 -29.30 -4.92 14.34
C ARG A 327 -27.96 -5.50 13.92
N VAL A 328 -27.11 -4.67 13.31
CA VAL A 328 -25.81 -5.07 12.79
C VAL A 328 -24.77 -4.02 13.13
N ILE A 329 -23.62 -4.45 13.60
CA ILE A 329 -22.39 -3.66 13.71
C ILE A 329 -21.39 -4.25 12.71
N CYS A 330 -20.82 -3.42 11.86
CA CYS A 330 -19.65 -3.79 11.08
C CYS A 330 -18.47 -2.95 11.54
N ASP A 331 -17.54 -3.59 12.24
CA ASP A 331 -16.29 -2.98 12.66
C ASP A 331 -15.23 -3.24 11.58
N VAL A 332 -15.13 -2.32 10.62
CA VAL A 332 -14.13 -2.39 9.53
C VAL A 332 -12.70 -2.27 10.06
N SER A 333 -12.54 -1.68 11.25
CA SER A 333 -11.28 -1.49 11.96
C SER A 333 -11.00 -2.60 12.98
N CYS A 334 -11.70 -3.74 12.88
CA CYS A 334 -11.73 -4.74 13.94
C CYS A 334 -10.34 -5.18 14.40
N ASP A 335 -10.15 -5.12 15.71
CA ASP A 335 -9.04 -5.75 16.42
C ASP A 335 -9.57 -6.22 17.79
N PRO A 336 -10.23 -7.40 17.85
CA PRO A 336 -10.76 -7.95 19.10
C PRO A 336 -9.69 -8.19 20.17
N ASN A 337 -8.40 -8.22 19.80
CA ASN A 337 -7.30 -8.41 20.73
C ASN A 337 -6.77 -7.09 21.32
N SER A 338 -7.24 -5.94 20.83
CA SER A 338 -6.81 -4.63 21.31
C SER A 338 -7.48 -4.29 22.64
N GLU A 339 -6.67 -3.97 23.65
CA GLU A 339 -7.15 -3.42 24.94
C GLU A 339 -7.90 -2.09 24.78
N ASN A 340 -7.72 -1.40 23.64
CA ASN A 340 -8.35 -0.13 23.32
C ASN A 340 -9.41 -0.26 22.22
N ASN A 341 -10.01 -1.44 22.04
CA ASN A 341 -11.12 -1.61 21.10
C ASN A 341 -12.30 -0.67 21.48
N PRO A 342 -12.66 0.31 20.62
CA PRO A 342 -13.75 1.24 20.93
C PRO A 342 -15.13 0.59 20.85
N ILE A 343 -15.24 -0.64 20.35
CA ILE A 343 -16.49 -1.43 20.24
C ILE A 343 -16.27 -2.77 20.97
N ALA A 344 -15.85 -2.70 22.23
CA ALA A 344 -15.51 -3.86 23.07
C ALA A 344 -16.74 -4.69 23.51
N VAL A 345 -17.49 -5.21 22.54
CA VAL A 345 -18.69 -6.05 22.74
C VAL A 345 -18.60 -7.40 22.02
N TYR A 346 -17.45 -7.70 21.43
CA TYR A 346 -17.11 -8.96 20.76
C TYR A 346 -15.65 -9.34 21.04
N SER A 347 -15.31 -10.62 20.92
CA SER A 347 -13.99 -11.16 21.29
C SER A 347 -13.34 -12.04 20.22
N SER A 348 -13.96 -12.19 19.04
CA SER A 348 -13.43 -13.02 17.95
C SER A 348 -13.65 -12.37 16.59
N TYR A 349 -12.79 -12.73 15.65
CA TYR A 349 -12.97 -12.38 14.23
C TYR A 349 -14.08 -13.23 13.61
N SER A 350 -14.83 -12.64 12.68
CA SER A 350 -15.71 -13.36 11.74
C SER A 350 -14.95 -13.68 10.44
N SER A 351 -15.51 -14.51 9.56
CA SER A 351 -14.92 -14.86 8.26
C SER A 351 -15.94 -14.79 7.13
N PHE A 352 -15.55 -14.94 5.86
CA PHE A 352 -16.54 -14.98 4.78
C PHE A 352 -17.47 -16.19 4.86
N GLU A 353 -17.01 -17.31 5.43
CA GLU A 353 -17.82 -18.50 5.68
C GLU A 353 -18.82 -18.30 6.83
N ASN A 354 -18.40 -17.56 7.86
CA ASN A 354 -19.21 -17.22 9.03
C ASN A 354 -19.14 -15.70 9.27
N PRO A 355 -19.92 -14.90 8.53
CA PRO A 355 -19.74 -13.45 8.40
C PRO A 355 -20.06 -12.66 9.66
N THR A 356 -20.68 -13.28 10.66
CA THR A 356 -21.14 -12.60 11.85
C THR A 356 -20.83 -13.41 13.10
N VAL A 357 -20.45 -12.71 14.17
CA VAL A 357 -20.35 -13.24 15.53
C VAL A 357 -21.42 -12.57 16.41
N PRO A 358 -21.88 -13.24 17.49
CA PRO A 358 -22.73 -12.60 18.49
C PRO A 358 -21.94 -11.63 19.37
N ALA A 359 -22.64 -10.83 20.18
CA ALA A 359 -22.00 -10.14 21.29
C ALA A 359 -21.40 -11.17 22.28
N SER A 360 -20.29 -10.82 22.93
CA SER A 360 -19.59 -11.73 23.85
C SER A 360 -20.31 -11.91 25.20
N GLU A 361 -21.29 -11.06 25.51
CA GLU A 361 -22.18 -11.19 26.66
C GLU A 361 -23.65 -11.21 26.22
N HIS A 362 -24.53 -11.69 27.08
CA HIS A 362 -25.97 -11.63 26.85
C HIS A 362 -26.44 -10.18 26.83
N ILE A 363 -27.22 -9.82 25.82
CA ILE A 363 -27.86 -8.51 25.67
C ILE A 363 -29.34 -8.70 25.36
N ASP A 364 -30.18 -7.91 25.99
CA ASP A 364 -31.62 -7.91 25.73
C ASP A 364 -31.96 -7.17 24.43
N GLY A 365 -33.16 -7.45 23.91
CA GLY A 365 -33.69 -6.86 22.67
C GLY A 365 -33.51 -7.74 21.44
N PRO A 366 -33.69 -7.18 20.22
CA PRO A 366 -33.62 -7.97 19.00
C PRO A 366 -32.20 -8.45 18.70
N GLU A 367 -32.05 -9.55 17.98
CA GLU A 367 -30.73 -10.13 17.60
C GLU A 367 -29.78 -9.06 17.05
N LEU A 368 -28.57 -9.00 17.62
CA LEU A 368 -27.44 -8.19 17.17
C LEU A 368 -26.38 -9.07 16.51
N ARG A 369 -25.96 -8.71 15.31
CA ARG A 369 -24.86 -9.36 14.58
C ARG A 369 -23.66 -8.43 14.48
N ILE A 370 -22.47 -8.96 14.70
CA ILE A 370 -21.22 -8.19 14.63
C ILE A 370 -20.37 -8.78 13.52
N ILE A 371 -19.94 -7.94 12.59
CA ILE A 371 -19.01 -8.28 11.51
C ILE A 371 -17.65 -7.71 11.91
N ALA A 372 -16.66 -8.59 12.04
CA ALA A 372 -15.28 -8.31 12.38
C ALA A 372 -14.36 -9.12 11.45
N ILE A 373 -14.46 -8.89 10.14
CA ILE A 373 -13.60 -9.49 9.10
C ILE A 373 -12.44 -8.52 8.83
N ASP A 374 -11.20 -8.95 9.02
CA ASP A 374 -10.00 -8.12 8.90
C ASP A 374 -9.50 -7.93 7.45
N HIS A 375 -10.17 -8.55 6.48
CA HIS A 375 -9.82 -8.52 5.06
C HIS A 375 -11.04 -8.29 4.14
N LEU A 376 -11.98 -7.44 4.56
CA LEU A 376 -13.16 -7.03 3.78
C LEU A 376 -12.90 -6.65 2.30
N PRO A 377 -11.80 -5.95 1.93
CA PRO A 377 -11.55 -5.61 0.52
C PRO A 377 -11.47 -6.83 -0.42
N THR A 378 -11.22 -8.03 0.11
CA THR A 378 -11.23 -9.27 -0.68
C THR A 378 -12.59 -9.53 -1.36
N MET A 379 -13.70 -9.04 -0.80
CA MET A 379 -15.04 -9.19 -1.41
C MET A 379 -15.15 -8.57 -2.81
N VAL A 380 -14.33 -7.54 -3.07
CA VAL A 380 -14.28 -6.75 -4.31
C VAL A 380 -12.82 -6.57 -4.70
N ALA A 381 -12.15 -7.72 -4.91
CA ALA A 381 -10.71 -7.77 -5.04
C ALA A 381 -10.18 -6.97 -6.23
N ARG A 382 -10.94 -6.85 -7.33
CA ARG A 382 -10.50 -6.15 -8.55
C ARG A 382 -10.37 -4.67 -8.26
N GLU A 383 -11.47 -4.02 -7.88
CA GLU A 383 -11.47 -2.58 -7.63
C GLU A 383 -10.57 -2.20 -6.44
N SER A 384 -10.51 -3.07 -5.43
CA SER A 384 -9.55 -2.92 -4.32
C SER A 384 -8.10 -2.90 -4.80
N SER A 385 -7.76 -3.77 -5.76
CA SER A 385 -6.41 -3.87 -6.31
C SER A 385 -6.12 -2.75 -7.31
N ASP A 386 -7.09 -2.34 -8.12
CA ASP A 386 -6.97 -1.22 -9.05
C ASP A 386 -6.67 0.08 -8.29
N GLU A 387 -7.45 0.40 -7.25
CA GLU A 387 -7.22 1.59 -6.43
C GLU A 387 -5.89 1.50 -5.67
N TYR A 388 -5.62 0.36 -5.01
CA TYR A 388 -4.40 0.20 -4.23
C TYR A 388 -3.14 0.31 -5.10
N SER A 389 -3.13 -0.37 -6.24
CA SER A 389 -2.01 -0.31 -7.18
C SER A 389 -1.83 1.10 -7.75
N SER A 390 -2.91 1.82 -8.04
CA SER A 390 -2.85 3.21 -8.51
C SER A 390 -2.27 4.15 -7.45
N LEU A 391 -2.62 3.97 -6.18
CA LEU A 391 -2.06 4.73 -5.06
C LEU A 391 -0.58 4.38 -4.81
N LEU A 392 -0.18 3.14 -5.07
CA LEU A 392 1.18 2.66 -4.86
C LEU A 392 2.13 3.03 -6.02
N LEU A 393 1.60 3.14 -7.25
CA LEU A 393 2.37 3.38 -8.47
C LEU A 393 3.33 4.58 -8.40
N PRO A 394 2.96 5.76 -7.86
CA PRO A 394 3.90 6.89 -7.75
C PRO A 394 5.15 6.55 -6.97
N SER A 395 5.05 5.70 -5.94
CA SER A 395 6.22 5.21 -5.20
C SER A 395 7.01 4.21 -6.05
N LEU A 396 6.34 3.23 -6.68
CA LEU A 396 7.01 2.20 -7.49
C LEU A 396 7.82 2.78 -8.65
N LEU A 397 7.33 3.84 -9.29
CA LEU A 397 8.02 4.61 -10.35
C LEU A 397 9.29 5.35 -9.87
N THR A 398 9.67 5.19 -8.61
CA THR A 398 10.88 5.76 -8.06
C THR A 398 11.83 4.72 -7.46
N LEU A 399 11.58 3.42 -7.70
CA LEU A 399 12.38 2.31 -7.17
C LEU A 399 13.82 2.26 -7.71
N ASP A 400 14.05 2.80 -8.90
CA ASP A 400 15.35 3.02 -9.53
C ASP A 400 16.22 4.03 -8.78
N ARG A 401 15.60 4.90 -7.99
CA ARG A 401 16.24 5.92 -7.15
C ARG A 401 15.92 5.76 -5.67
N ARG A 402 15.58 4.54 -5.23
CA ARG A 402 15.20 4.21 -3.84
C ARG A 402 16.25 4.58 -2.78
N ASP A 403 17.52 4.70 -3.17
CA ASP A 403 18.62 5.15 -2.32
C ASP A 403 18.56 6.65 -1.97
N THR A 404 17.79 7.44 -2.73
CA THR A 404 17.65 8.89 -2.53
C THR A 404 16.22 9.35 -2.25
N GLU A 405 15.24 8.50 -2.50
CA GLU A 405 13.83 8.85 -2.32
C GLU A 405 13.34 8.64 -0.91
N GLY A 406 12.70 9.68 -0.36
CA GLY A 406 12.29 9.71 1.03
C GLY A 406 11.36 8.56 1.43
N VAL A 407 10.43 8.14 0.55
CA VAL A 407 9.49 7.05 0.85
C VAL A 407 10.21 5.73 1.11
N TRP A 408 11.21 5.41 0.30
CA TRP A 408 11.99 4.17 0.40
C TRP A 408 13.01 4.25 1.53
N GLN A 409 13.72 5.38 1.68
CA GLN A 409 14.65 5.60 2.79
C GLN A 409 13.98 5.53 4.17
N ARG A 410 12.75 6.05 4.29
CA ARG A 410 11.97 5.94 5.53
C ARG A 410 11.63 4.48 5.83
N ALA A 411 11.15 3.73 4.84
CA ALA A 411 10.78 2.33 5.01
C ALA A 411 12.00 1.44 5.33
N GLU A 412 13.14 1.64 4.66
CA GLU A 412 14.37 0.93 5.01
C GLU A 412 14.83 1.27 6.43
N ARG A 413 14.82 2.54 6.83
CA ARG A 413 15.18 2.91 8.21
C ARG A 413 14.31 2.17 9.22
N ILE A 414 12.98 2.12 9.01
CA ILE A 414 12.08 1.37 9.89
C ILE A 414 12.50 -0.11 9.96
N PHE A 415 12.76 -0.75 8.82
CA PHE A 415 13.23 -2.14 8.80
C PHE A 415 14.54 -2.31 9.59
N ARG A 416 15.55 -1.47 9.34
CA ARG A 416 16.86 -1.55 10.03
C ARG A 416 16.73 -1.31 11.52
N ASP A 417 15.91 -0.35 11.94
CA ASP A 417 15.63 -0.08 13.36
C ASP A 417 14.97 -1.30 14.02
N ARG A 418 14.05 -1.98 13.33
CA ARG A 418 13.42 -3.22 13.85
C ARG A 418 14.40 -4.39 13.90
N VAL A 419 15.28 -4.52 12.91
CA VAL A 419 16.34 -5.55 12.90
C VAL A 419 17.31 -5.35 14.07
N ALA A 420 17.63 -4.10 14.41
CA ALA A 420 18.49 -3.80 15.57
C ALA A 420 17.85 -4.16 16.92
N GLU A 421 16.54 -4.42 16.97
CA GLU A 421 15.81 -4.90 18.16
C GLU A 421 15.73 -6.43 18.25
N LEU A 422 16.28 -7.18 17.29
CA LEU A 422 16.30 -8.65 17.35
C LEU A 422 17.08 -9.13 18.59
N PRO A 423 16.58 -10.18 19.28
CA PRO A 423 17.14 -10.67 20.55
C PRO A 423 18.47 -11.42 20.41
#